data_AF-A0A1W1VFF9-F1
#
_entry.id   AF-A0A1W1VFF9-F1
#
_cell.length_a   1.000
_cell.length_b   1.000
_cell.length_c   1.000
_cell.angle_alpha   90.00
_cell.angle_beta   90.00
_cell.angle_gamma   90.00
#
_symmetry.space_group_name_H-M   'P 1'
#
loop_
_entity.id
_entity.type
_entity.pdbx_description
1 polymer ?
#
loop_
_entity_poly.entity_id
_entity_poly.type
_entity_poly.pdbx_seq_one_letter_code
_entity_poly.pdbx_strand_id
1 'polypeptide(L)'
;MKKTVTWQMGLLFPIALLFAGCDLLDDTPQCVNHAVAPVTTFATGLNNPRGLKFGPDGNLYVAEAGTGGTNSTAGQCEQVGGPVGPYTGSPTGGRVSKISSAGIRTTVTDKLPSSQAQELIGGDVEGVADVAFIGNTMYALLAGAGCSHGVTSMPNGVVRINLNGSFTQIADISAFSNG
;
A
#
# COMPACT_ATOMS: atom_id res chain seq x y z
N MET A 1 -37.96 32.42 31.91
CA MET A 1 -38.37 31.74 30.66
C MET A 1 -37.53 32.26 29.51
N LYS A 2 -36.55 31.48 29.04
CA LYS A 2 -35.82 31.74 27.79
C LYS A 2 -35.91 30.47 26.95
N LYS A 3 -36.47 30.60 25.74
CA LYS A 3 -36.82 29.50 24.83
C LYS A 3 -35.55 28.93 24.18
N THR A 4 -35.38 27.62 24.25
CA THR A 4 -34.35 26.89 23.49
C THR A 4 -34.83 26.75 22.05
N VAL A 5 -34.06 27.24 21.09
CA VAL A 5 -34.30 27.07 19.65
C VAL A 5 -33.59 25.80 19.20
N THR A 6 -34.34 24.83 18.69
CA THR A 6 -33.80 23.60 18.11
C THR A 6 -33.73 23.76 16.59
N TRP A 7 -32.54 23.70 16.03
CA TRP A 7 -32.33 23.70 14.58
C TRP A 7 -32.49 22.27 14.05
N GLN A 8 -33.47 22.03 13.18
CA GLN A 8 -33.54 20.80 12.39
C GLN A 8 -32.56 20.93 11.21
N MET A 9 -31.43 20.25 11.29
CA MET A 9 -30.55 20.02 10.15
C MET A 9 -31.28 19.08 9.18
N GLY A 10 -31.75 19.62 8.06
CA GLY A 10 -32.32 18.83 6.97
C GLY A 10 -31.26 17.89 6.39
N LEU A 11 -31.58 16.60 6.35
CA LEU A 11 -30.79 15.58 5.65
C LEU A 11 -30.81 15.88 4.15
N LEU A 12 -29.67 16.33 3.61
CA LEU A 12 -29.42 16.32 2.17
C LEU A 12 -29.23 14.86 1.73
N PHE A 13 -30.23 14.29 1.06
CA PHE A 13 -30.08 13.02 0.37
C PHE A 13 -29.21 13.22 -0.88
N PRO A 14 -28.10 12.47 -1.05
CA PRO A 14 -27.37 12.49 -2.30
C PRO A 14 -28.26 11.92 -3.40
N ILE A 15 -28.53 12.73 -4.42
CA ILE A 15 -29.18 12.27 -5.65
C ILE A 15 -28.17 11.40 -6.39
N ALA A 16 -28.35 10.08 -6.33
CA ALA A 16 -27.60 9.16 -7.17
C ALA A 16 -28.04 9.35 -8.63
N LEU A 17 -27.14 9.81 -9.50
CA LEU A 17 -27.34 9.71 -10.94
C LEU A 17 -27.27 8.23 -11.34
N LEU A 18 -28.41 7.67 -11.73
CA LEU A 18 -28.50 6.32 -12.28
C LEU A 18 -28.14 6.37 -13.77
N PHE A 19 -26.99 5.81 -14.14
CA PHE A 19 -26.70 5.50 -15.53
C PHE A 19 -27.42 4.19 -15.88
N ALA A 20 -28.50 4.26 -16.66
CA ALA A 20 -29.14 3.07 -17.21
C ALA A 20 -28.29 2.53 -18.36
N GLY A 21 -27.53 1.46 -18.13
CA GLY A 21 -26.99 0.63 -19.19
C GLY A 21 -28.11 -0.25 -19.74
N CYS A 22 -28.23 -0.34 -21.07
CA CYS A 22 -29.23 -1.19 -21.73
C CYS A 22 -28.47 -2.34 -22.39
N ASP A 23 -28.73 -3.57 -21.96
CA ASP A 23 -28.22 -4.78 -22.61
C ASP A 23 -29.34 -5.40 -23.47
N LEU A 24 -28.96 -5.98 -24.61
CA LEU A 24 -29.87 -6.77 -25.44
C LEU A 24 -29.88 -8.21 -24.91
N LEU A 25 -30.94 -8.57 -24.19
CA LEU A 25 -31.27 -9.96 -23.90
C LEU A 25 -32.49 -10.33 -24.76
N ASP A 26 -32.31 -11.31 -25.66
CA ASP A 26 -33.35 -11.84 -26.57
C ASP A 26 -34.10 -10.77 -27.39
N ASP A 27 -33.37 -9.90 -28.11
CA ASP A 27 -33.93 -8.84 -28.99
C ASP A 27 -34.90 -7.85 -28.31
N THR A 28 -34.98 -7.87 -26.97
CA THR A 28 -35.73 -6.89 -26.19
C THR A 28 -34.77 -5.99 -25.42
N PRO A 29 -34.84 -4.65 -25.58
CA PRO A 29 -34.03 -3.73 -24.78
C PRO A 29 -34.50 -3.82 -23.32
N GLN A 30 -33.71 -4.45 -22.45
CA GLN A 30 -33.96 -4.47 -21.02
C GLN A 30 -32.98 -3.53 -20.32
N CYS A 31 -33.50 -2.38 -19.88
CA CYS A 31 -32.79 -1.49 -18.95
C CYS A 31 -32.82 -2.12 -17.56
N VAL A 32 -31.94 -3.07 -17.28
CA VAL A 32 -31.77 -3.60 -15.92
C VAL A 32 -30.97 -2.60 -15.10
N ASN A 33 -31.60 -2.10 -14.02
CA ASN A 33 -30.89 -1.37 -12.98
C ASN A 33 -29.90 -2.33 -12.30
N HIS A 34 -28.65 -2.34 -12.74
CA HIS A 34 -27.58 -2.93 -11.95
C HIS A 34 -27.43 -2.05 -10.70
N ALA A 35 -27.99 -2.51 -9.58
CA ALA A 35 -27.75 -1.91 -8.28
C ALA A 35 -26.24 -1.99 -8.01
N VAL A 36 -25.55 -0.86 -8.14
CA VAL A 36 -24.15 -0.76 -7.77
C VAL A 36 -24.11 -0.89 -6.24
N ALA A 37 -23.50 -1.97 -5.75
CA ALA A 37 -23.30 -2.14 -4.33
C ALA A 37 -22.51 -0.92 -3.78
N PRO A 38 -22.96 -0.30 -2.68
CA PRO A 38 -22.28 0.88 -2.15
C PRO A 38 -20.86 0.51 -1.73
N VAL A 39 -19.88 1.23 -2.26
CA VAL A 39 -18.48 1.12 -1.83
C VAL A 39 -18.30 1.96 -0.57
N THR A 40 -17.80 1.35 0.49
CA THR A 40 -17.50 2.04 1.75
C THR A 40 -16.03 1.88 2.11
N THR A 41 -15.50 2.85 2.84
CA THR A 41 -14.15 2.77 3.39
C THR A 41 -14.07 1.64 4.40
N PHE A 42 -13.31 0.59 4.08
CA PHE A 42 -13.12 -0.55 4.99
C PHE A 42 -12.07 -0.28 6.06
N ALA A 43 -10.96 0.38 5.72
CA ALA A 43 -9.88 0.71 6.63
C ALA A 43 -9.14 1.99 6.18
N THR A 44 -8.49 2.66 7.12
CA THR A 44 -7.70 3.88 6.89
C THR A 44 -6.34 3.80 7.60
N GLY A 45 -5.51 4.83 7.43
CA GLY A 45 -4.20 4.93 8.08
C GLY A 45 -3.11 4.12 7.39
N LEU A 46 -3.27 3.81 6.10
CA LEU A 46 -2.26 3.15 5.26
C LEU A 46 -1.28 4.17 4.66
N ASN A 47 -0.04 3.77 4.44
CA ASN A 47 1.08 4.56 3.92
C ASN A 47 1.52 3.97 2.57
N ASN A 48 1.06 4.54 1.46
CA ASN A 48 1.40 4.04 0.13
C ASN A 48 1.11 2.53 -0.05
N PRO A 49 -0.16 2.08 0.12
CA PRO A 49 -0.52 0.67 0.01
C PRO A 49 -0.19 0.11 -1.39
N ARG A 50 0.19 -1.17 -1.42
CA ARG A 50 0.60 -1.93 -2.61
C ARG A 50 -0.18 -3.25 -2.66
N GLY A 51 0.51 -4.38 -2.79
CA GLY A 51 -0.09 -5.71 -2.77
C GLY A 51 -0.79 -6.04 -1.45
N LEU A 52 -1.78 -6.92 -1.52
CA LEU A 52 -2.55 -7.36 -0.36
C LEU A 52 -2.89 -8.85 -0.45
N LYS A 53 -3.04 -9.49 0.70
CA LYS A 53 -3.35 -10.91 0.81
C LYS A 53 -4.13 -11.22 2.08
N PHE A 54 -5.16 -12.06 1.97
CA PHE A 54 -5.77 -12.67 3.16
C PHE A 54 -4.83 -13.74 3.73
N GLY A 55 -4.53 -13.63 5.01
CA GLY A 55 -3.73 -14.60 5.73
C GLY A 55 -4.53 -15.83 6.16
N PRO A 56 -3.85 -16.88 6.64
CA PRO A 56 -4.49 -18.11 7.13
C PRO A 56 -5.32 -17.89 8.40
N ASP A 57 -5.19 -16.75 9.05
CA ASP A 57 -5.96 -16.34 10.23
C ASP A 57 -7.20 -15.50 9.87
N GLY A 58 -7.52 -15.38 8.57
CA GLY A 58 -8.70 -14.68 8.06
C GLY A 58 -8.58 -13.15 8.03
N ASN A 59 -7.44 -12.57 8.40
CA ASN A 59 -7.23 -11.13 8.34
C ASN A 59 -6.63 -10.70 7.00
N LEU A 60 -6.86 -9.45 6.61
CA LEU A 60 -6.25 -8.87 5.42
C LEU A 60 -4.88 -8.29 5.78
N TYR A 61 -3.86 -8.62 4.99
CA TYR A 61 -2.52 -8.07 5.12
C TYR A 61 -2.22 -7.19 3.92
N VAL A 62 -1.65 -6.02 4.17
CA VAL A 62 -1.36 -5.01 3.15
C VAL A 62 0.12 -4.66 3.20
N ALA A 63 0.81 -4.84 2.08
CA ALA A 63 2.13 -4.32 1.83
C ALA A 63 2.04 -2.81 1.61
N GLU A 64 2.98 -2.07 2.20
CA GLU A 64 2.98 -0.63 2.17
C GLU A 64 4.39 -0.14 1.89
N ALA A 65 4.52 0.64 0.82
CA ALA A 65 5.82 1.18 0.42
C ALA A 65 6.43 2.06 1.52
N GLY A 66 5.59 2.65 2.37
CA GLY A 66 6.04 3.31 3.59
C GLY A 66 6.03 4.82 3.47
N THR A 67 7.04 5.46 4.05
CA THR A 67 7.13 6.92 4.23
C THR A 67 8.27 7.57 3.46
N GLY A 68 9.03 6.80 2.68
CA GLY A 68 10.29 7.24 2.08
C GLY A 68 11.39 7.40 3.13
N GLY A 69 12.35 8.28 2.84
CA GLY A 69 13.47 8.55 3.73
C GLY A 69 14.45 9.57 3.14
N THR A 70 15.43 9.97 3.93
CA THR A 70 16.35 11.08 3.61
C THR A 70 17.80 10.64 3.40
N ASN A 71 18.11 9.35 3.58
CA ASN A 71 19.46 8.84 3.35
C ASN A 71 19.78 8.93 1.86
N SER A 72 20.97 9.43 1.56
CA SER A 72 21.49 9.52 0.20
C SER A 72 22.81 8.75 0.10
N THR A 73 22.99 8.12 -1.05
CA THR A 73 24.17 7.34 -1.46
C THR A 73 24.77 7.90 -2.74
N ALA A 74 24.39 9.12 -3.13
CA ALA A 74 24.90 9.78 -4.32
C ALA A 74 26.45 9.84 -4.27
N GLY A 75 27.09 9.36 -5.35
CA GLY A 75 28.55 9.24 -5.44
C GLY A 75 29.14 7.94 -4.87
N GLN A 76 28.33 7.04 -4.29
CA GLN A 76 28.80 5.75 -3.77
C GLN A 76 28.54 4.56 -4.71
N CYS A 77 27.57 4.70 -5.62
CA CYS A 77 27.17 3.69 -6.59
C CYS A 77 26.39 4.36 -7.74
N GLU A 78 26.10 3.59 -8.79
CA GLU A 78 25.22 4.06 -9.87
C GLU A 78 23.84 4.42 -9.31
N GLN A 79 23.38 5.60 -9.69
CA GLN A 79 22.10 6.14 -9.26
C GLN A 79 21.11 6.10 -10.42
N VAL A 80 19.82 6.02 -10.10
CA VAL A 80 18.79 6.30 -11.09
C VAL A 80 18.99 7.73 -11.61
N GLY A 81 19.03 7.88 -12.92
CA GLY A 81 19.21 9.18 -13.57
C GLY A 81 18.04 10.14 -13.35
N GLY A 82 18.30 11.43 -13.56
CA GLY A 82 17.26 12.45 -13.54
C GLY A 82 16.28 12.29 -14.71
N PRO A 83 15.00 12.71 -14.55
CA PRO A 83 14.46 13.44 -13.40
C PRO A 83 13.94 12.54 -12.27
N VAL A 84 13.99 11.21 -12.42
CA VAL A 84 13.42 10.27 -11.45
C VAL A 84 14.28 10.21 -10.19
N GLY A 85 15.58 9.99 -10.36
CA GLY A 85 16.54 9.96 -9.27
C GLY A 85 17.35 11.26 -9.14
N PRO A 86 18.28 11.31 -8.18
CA PRO A 86 18.63 10.21 -7.27
C PRO A 86 17.50 9.94 -6.26
N TYR A 87 17.34 8.69 -5.85
CA TYR A 87 16.41 8.38 -4.76
C TYR A 87 17.03 8.71 -3.41
N THR A 88 16.19 8.98 -2.42
CA THR A 88 16.58 8.96 -1.01
C THR A 88 15.80 7.88 -0.27
N GLY A 89 16.34 7.37 0.83
CA GLY A 89 15.69 6.26 1.53
C GLY A 89 15.99 6.13 3.00
N SER A 90 15.54 5.03 3.56
CA SER A 90 15.64 4.69 4.97
C SER A 90 15.58 3.17 5.12
N PRO A 91 16.38 2.57 6.03
CA PRO A 91 16.28 1.14 6.33
C PRO A 91 14.96 0.76 7.01
N THR A 92 14.15 1.73 7.44
CA THR A 92 12.85 1.55 8.08
C THR A 92 11.79 2.47 7.50
N GLY A 93 10.51 2.19 7.74
CA GLY A 93 9.38 3.01 7.29
C GLY A 93 8.47 2.27 6.31
N GLY A 94 9.02 1.30 5.58
CA GLY A 94 8.26 0.31 4.81
C GLY A 94 7.50 -0.59 5.77
N ARG A 95 6.25 -0.92 5.45
CA ARG A 95 5.32 -1.48 6.43
C ARG A 95 4.53 -2.66 5.88
N VAL A 96 4.18 -3.57 6.79
CA VAL A 96 3.09 -4.52 6.59
C VAL A 96 2.04 -4.23 7.65
N SER A 97 0.81 -3.98 7.21
CA SER A 97 -0.35 -3.83 8.08
C SER A 97 -1.20 -5.08 8.09
N LYS A 98 -1.81 -5.36 9.23
CA LYS A 98 -2.89 -6.34 9.40
C LYS A 98 -4.19 -5.58 9.61
N ILE A 99 -5.25 -6.01 8.95
CA ILE A 99 -6.58 -5.42 9.04
C ILE A 99 -7.56 -6.53 9.40
N SER A 100 -8.26 -6.37 10.51
CA SER A 100 -9.25 -7.35 10.95
C SER A 100 -10.52 -7.29 10.11
N SER A 101 -11.40 -8.28 10.27
CA SER A 101 -12.75 -8.27 9.66
C SER A 101 -13.61 -7.07 10.07
N ALA A 102 -13.27 -6.40 11.18
CA ALA A 102 -13.91 -5.17 11.63
C ALA A 102 -13.27 -3.89 11.06
N GLY A 103 -12.32 -4.02 10.12
CA GLY A 103 -11.61 -2.87 9.53
C GLY A 103 -10.53 -2.26 10.43
N ILE A 104 -10.20 -2.90 11.56
CA ILE A 104 -9.20 -2.38 12.50
C ILE A 104 -7.80 -2.71 12.00
N ARG A 105 -7.03 -1.66 11.71
CA ARG A 105 -5.66 -1.74 11.21
C ARG A 105 -4.63 -1.75 12.35
N THR A 106 -3.68 -2.68 12.32
CA THR A 106 -2.52 -2.75 13.23
C THR A 106 -1.22 -2.98 12.46
N THR A 107 -0.09 -2.61 13.06
CA THR A 107 1.25 -2.80 12.47
C THR A 107 1.73 -4.22 12.73
N VAL A 108 2.06 -4.96 11.67
CA VAL A 108 2.83 -6.21 11.79
C VAL A 108 4.30 -5.87 11.94
N THR A 109 4.81 -5.01 11.05
CA THR A 109 6.17 -4.46 11.12
C THR A 109 6.26 -3.19 10.29
N ASP A 110 7.09 -2.23 10.72
CA ASP A 110 7.49 -1.00 10.03
C ASP A 110 9.04 -0.92 9.88
N LYS A 111 9.72 -2.04 10.13
CA LYS A 111 11.19 -2.14 10.12
C LYS A 111 11.76 -2.40 8.73
N LEU A 112 10.91 -2.39 7.70
CA LEU A 112 11.29 -2.69 6.32
C LEU A 112 11.74 -1.41 5.61
N PRO A 113 12.59 -1.51 4.58
CA PRO A 113 13.13 -0.35 3.90
C PRO A 113 12.06 0.42 3.14
N SER A 114 12.29 1.72 3.00
CA SER A 114 11.47 2.64 2.22
C SER A 114 12.35 3.69 1.54
N SER A 115 12.02 4.02 0.31
CA SER A 115 12.71 5.03 -0.49
C SER A 115 11.72 5.90 -1.23
N GLN A 116 12.19 7.01 -1.79
CA GLN A 116 11.36 7.93 -2.55
C GLN A 116 12.14 8.52 -3.72
N ALA A 117 11.43 8.66 -4.85
CA ALA A 117 11.92 9.38 -6.01
C ALA A 117 12.00 10.89 -5.72
N GLN A 118 12.52 11.66 -6.67
CA GLN A 118 12.57 13.12 -6.58
C GLN A 118 11.16 13.72 -6.46
N GLU A 119 11.00 14.68 -5.55
CA GLU A 119 9.74 15.40 -5.35
C GLU A 119 9.29 16.14 -6.61
N LEU A 120 10.25 16.56 -7.45
CA LEU A 120 10.00 17.23 -8.74
C LEU A 120 9.05 16.43 -9.66
N ILE A 121 9.08 15.09 -9.58
CA ILE A 121 8.22 14.20 -10.38
C ILE A 121 7.08 13.57 -9.56
N GLY A 122 6.81 14.06 -8.35
CA GLY A 122 5.74 13.59 -7.48
C GLY A 122 6.19 12.70 -6.32
N GLY A 123 7.48 12.35 -6.24
CA GLY A 123 8.05 11.67 -5.07
C GLY A 123 7.44 10.30 -4.78
N ASP A 124 7.28 9.44 -5.80
CA ASP A 124 6.77 8.09 -5.58
C ASP A 124 7.61 7.36 -4.54
N VAL A 125 6.92 6.68 -3.62
CA VAL A 125 7.52 5.98 -2.50
C VAL A 125 7.61 4.50 -2.83
N GLU A 126 8.77 3.91 -2.63
CA GLU A 126 9.03 2.49 -2.83
C GLU A 126 9.38 1.83 -1.50
N GLY A 127 9.19 0.52 -1.40
CA GLY A 127 9.40 -0.21 -0.16
C GLY A 127 8.84 -1.62 -0.28
N VAL A 128 7.88 -1.97 0.58
CA VAL A 128 7.22 -3.28 0.50
C VAL A 128 6.22 -3.30 -0.65
N ALA A 129 6.44 -4.17 -1.63
CA ALA A 129 5.63 -4.25 -2.85
C ALA A 129 4.47 -5.24 -2.72
N ASP A 130 4.68 -6.38 -2.07
CA ASP A 130 3.66 -7.43 -1.94
C ASP A 130 3.89 -8.30 -0.69
N VAL A 131 2.85 -9.03 -0.29
CA VAL A 131 2.86 -10.02 0.80
C VAL A 131 2.27 -11.34 0.35
N ALA A 132 2.92 -12.44 0.74
CA ALA A 132 2.46 -13.80 0.47
C ALA A 132 2.55 -14.68 1.71
N PHE A 133 1.79 -15.76 1.72
CA PHE A 133 1.80 -16.77 2.79
C PHE A 133 2.13 -18.15 2.24
N ILE A 134 2.99 -18.87 2.97
CA ILE A 134 3.18 -20.32 2.83
C ILE A 134 2.86 -20.92 4.20
N GLY A 135 1.73 -21.62 4.32
CA GLY A 135 1.17 -22.00 5.62
C GLY A 135 0.98 -20.76 6.51
N ASN A 136 1.46 -20.81 7.75
CA ASN A 136 1.43 -19.69 8.69
C ASN A 136 2.62 -18.72 8.57
N THR A 137 3.52 -18.94 7.61
CA THR A 137 4.69 -18.07 7.42
C THR A 137 4.38 -16.98 6.40
N MET A 138 4.56 -15.73 6.81
CA MET A 138 4.44 -14.55 5.95
C MET A 138 5.78 -14.23 5.28
N TYR A 139 5.71 -13.88 4.01
CA TYR A 139 6.80 -13.33 3.23
C TYR A 139 6.39 -11.96 2.67
N ALA A 140 7.37 -11.08 2.51
CA ALA A 140 7.19 -9.78 1.87
C ALA A 140 8.23 -9.58 0.76
N LEU A 141 7.83 -8.94 -0.32
CA LEU A 141 8.68 -8.54 -1.43
C LEU A 141 9.13 -7.09 -1.23
N LEU A 142 10.44 -6.83 -1.32
CA LEU A 142 11.03 -5.51 -1.20
C LEU A 142 11.44 -4.97 -2.57
N ALA A 143 11.06 -3.73 -2.86
CA ALA A 143 11.38 -3.01 -4.08
C ALA A 143 12.09 -1.65 -3.85
N GLY A 144 12.06 -1.08 -2.63
CA GLY A 144 12.66 0.23 -2.31
C GLY A 144 13.98 0.18 -1.52
N ALA A 145 14.83 -0.80 -1.79
CA ALA A 145 16.10 -0.99 -1.08
C ALA A 145 17.32 -0.99 -2.04
N GLY A 146 18.51 -1.18 -1.47
CA GLY A 146 19.76 -1.17 -2.20
C GLY A 146 20.39 0.21 -2.34
N CYS A 147 21.60 0.23 -2.89
CA CYS A 147 22.42 1.43 -2.92
C CYS A 147 21.79 2.56 -3.75
N SER A 148 21.20 2.28 -4.91
CA SER A 148 20.54 3.29 -5.75
C SER A 148 19.31 3.94 -5.11
N HIS A 149 18.79 3.38 -4.00
CA HIS A 149 17.62 3.83 -3.25
C HIS A 149 17.98 4.43 -1.88
N GLY A 150 19.26 4.66 -1.59
CA GLY A 150 19.70 5.22 -0.31
C GLY A 150 19.69 4.22 0.86
N VAL A 151 19.59 2.91 0.58
CA VAL A 151 19.51 1.85 1.60
C VAL A 151 20.60 0.81 1.38
N THR A 152 21.80 1.06 1.89
CA THR A 152 22.96 0.16 1.71
C THR A 152 22.97 -1.03 2.67
N SER A 153 22.12 -1.02 3.70
CA SER A 153 22.09 -2.08 4.72
C SER A 153 21.44 -3.38 4.25
N MET A 154 20.66 -3.35 3.16
CA MET A 154 20.05 -4.54 2.57
C MET A 154 19.70 -4.31 1.09
N PRO A 155 19.80 -5.36 0.26
CA PRO A 155 19.31 -5.32 -1.12
C PRO A 155 17.79 -5.51 -1.20
N ASN A 156 17.24 -5.33 -2.39
CA ASN A 156 15.87 -5.78 -2.67
C ASN A 156 15.81 -7.31 -2.61
N GLY A 157 14.65 -7.84 -2.26
CA GLY A 157 14.56 -9.26 -1.99
C GLY A 157 13.23 -9.75 -1.46
N VAL A 158 13.20 -11.06 -1.20
CA VAL A 158 12.12 -11.68 -0.44
C VAL A 158 12.58 -11.82 1.00
N VAL A 159 11.78 -11.31 1.93
CA VAL A 159 12.01 -11.45 3.36
C VAL A 159 10.92 -12.30 3.99
N ARG A 160 11.28 -13.13 4.97
CA ARG A 160 10.34 -13.78 5.87
C ARG A 160 10.06 -12.84 7.04
N ILE A 161 8.79 -12.62 7.36
CA ILE A 161 8.38 -11.85 8.54
C ILE A 161 8.20 -12.81 9.72
N ASN A 162 8.95 -12.57 10.80
CA ASN A 162 8.91 -13.35 12.03
C ASN A 162 7.76 -12.89 12.92
N LEU A 163 7.28 -13.76 13.83
CA LEU A 163 6.14 -13.48 14.70
C LEU A 163 6.30 -12.24 15.60
N ASN A 164 7.55 -11.86 15.91
CA ASN A 164 7.86 -10.66 16.69
C ASN A 164 7.99 -9.37 15.83
N GLY A 165 7.62 -9.43 14.55
CA GLY A 165 7.74 -8.31 13.61
C GLY A 165 9.16 -8.02 13.11
N SER A 166 10.18 -8.80 13.51
CA SER A 166 11.48 -8.80 12.81
C SER A 166 11.37 -9.53 11.48
N PHE A 167 12.39 -9.43 10.63
CA PHE A 167 12.42 -10.14 9.35
C PHE A 167 13.77 -10.77 9.09
N THR A 168 13.79 -11.72 8.17
CA THR A 168 15.00 -12.41 7.71
C THR A 168 14.99 -12.40 6.20
N GLN A 169 16.07 -11.95 5.57
CA GLN A 169 16.21 -12.03 4.12
C GLN A 169 16.39 -13.48 3.70
N ILE A 170 15.57 -13.91 2.75
CA ILE A 170 15.54 -15.29 2.23
C ILE A 170 16.09 -15.35 0.80
N ALA A 171 15.89 -14.28 0.04
CA ALA A 171 16.46 -14.12 -1.29
C ALA A 171 16.90 -12.68 -1.51
N ASP A 172 18.09 -12.52 -2.09
CA ASP A 172 18.54 -11.29 -2.72
C ASP A 172 18.15 -11.36 -4.20
N ILE A 173 17.23 -10.49 -4.61
CA ILE A 173 16.82 -10.40 -6.02
C ILE A 173 17.57 -9.28 -6.75
N SER A 174 18.25 -8.37 -6.04
CA SER A 174 19.13 -7.38 -6.64
C SER A 174 20.32 -8.02 -7.35
N ALA A 175 20.75 -9.20 -6.91
CA ALA A 175 21.77 -10.01 -7.60
C ALA A 175 21.37 -10.42 -9.03
N PHE A 176 20.09 -10.32 -9.40
CA PHE A 176 19.57 -10.71 -10.72
C PHE A 176 18.94 -9.55 -11.50
N SER A 177 18.90 -8.35 -10.92
CA SER A 177 18.59 -7.14 -11.67
C SER A 177 19.90 -6.66 -12.32
N ASN A 178 20.03 -6.85 -13.63
CA ASN A 178 21.15 -6.27 -14.37
C ASN A 178 21.01 -4.74 -14.31
N GLY A 179 21.86 -4.11 -13.49
CA GLY A 179 22.19 -2.70 -13.49
C GLY A 179 23.70 -2.60 -13.57
#